data_AF-A0A847GY44-F1
#
_entry.id   AF-A0A847GY44-F1
#
_cell.length_a   1.000
_cell.length_b   1.000
_cell.length_c   1.000
_cell.angle_alpha   90.00
_cell.angle_beta   90.00
_cell.angle_gamma   90.00
#
_symmetry.space_group_name_H-M   'P 1'
#
loop_
_entity.id
_entity.type
_entity.pdbx_description
1 polymer ?
#
loop_
_entity_poly.entity_id
_entity_poly.type
_entity_poly.pdbx_seq_one_letter_code
_entity_poly.pdbx_strand_id
1 'polypeptide(L)'
;MHDDEAPNHEIEVFFDGGCPLCRREINLLRRWDRRGKIRFTDISAPDFQAAAVGMTDEDLMAQMHGRLPDGTWVRGVEVFRRMYAAVGFGPLVFLSRWPLISQLLDWGYALFARHRWRLTGRCTAARCSVQPAPETPPVSETPSS
;
A
#
# COMPACT_ATOMS: atom_id res chain seq x y z
N MET A 1 -21.49 -24.20 -0.34
CA MET A 1 -20.07 -24.64 -0.27
C MET A 1 -19.26 -23.43 -0.69
N HIS A 2 -18.64 -22.73 0.26
CA HIS A 2 -17.63 -21.73 -0.08
C HIS A 2 -16.31 -22.49 -0.05
N ASP A 3 -15.68 -22.62 -1.20
CA ASP A 3 -14.32 -23.11 -1.32
C ASP A 3 -13.40 -22.16 -0.54
N ASP A 4 -13.01 -22.57 0.67
CA ASP A 4 -11.91 -22.02 1.44
C ASP A 4 -10.60 -22.38 0.71
N GLU A 5 -10.39 -21.76 -0.45
CA GLU A 5 -9.08 -21.75 -1.12
C GLU A 5 -8.14 -20.96 -0.21
N ALA A 6 -7.42 -21.69 0.65
CA ALA A 6 -6.47 -21.11 1.57
C ALA A 6 -5.59 -20.12 0.79
N PRO A 7 -5.54 -18.85 1.20
CA PRO A 7 -4.88 -17.82 0.42
C PRO A 7 -3.43 -18.23 0.17
N ASN A 8 -3.02 -18.32 -1.10
CA ASN A 8 -1.64 -18.63 -1.52
C ASN A 8 -0.65 -17.49 -1.19
N HIS A 9 -1.06 -16.52 -0.37
CA HIS A 9 -0.24 -15.41 0.10
C HIS A 9 -0.01 -15.55 1.61
N GLU A 10 1.20 -15.26 2.06
CA GLU A 10 1.59 -15.23 3.47
C GLU A 10 1.18 -13.94 4.16
N ILE A 11 0.92 -12.88 3.39
CA ILE A 11 0.44 -11.59 3.89
C ILE A 11 -0.26 -10.80 2.79
N GLU A 12 -1.38 -10.19 3.14
CA GLU A 12 -1.98 -9.10 2.38
C GLU A 12 -1.52 -7.75 2.96
N VAL A 13 -1.19 -6.81 2.08
CA VAL A 13 -0.61 -5.53 2.43
C VAL A 13 -1.44 -4.40 1.85
N PHE A 14 -1.85 -3.49 2.72
CA PHE A 14 -2.62 -2.30 2.37
C PHE A 14 -1.67 -1.10 2.29
N PHE A 15 -1.54 -0.53 1.09
CA PHE A 15 -0.60 0.55 0.81
C PHE A 15 -1.25 1.70 0.05
N ASP A 16 -0.71 2.90 0.22
CA ASP A 16 -1.14 4.11 -0.49
C ASP A 16 -0.40 4.24 -1.83
N GLY A 17 -1.08 3.94 -2.95
CA GLY A 17 -0.54 4.13 -4.31
C GLY A 17 -0.26 5.59 -4.69
N GLY A 18 -0.92 6.54 -4.01
CA GLY A 18 -0.66 7.97 -4.14
C GLY A 18 0.66 8.43 -3.52
N CYS A 19 1.35 7.58 -2.75
CA CYS A 19 2.65 7.87 -2.16
C CYS A 19 3.80 7.33 -3.06
N PRO A 20 4.65 8.19 -3.66
CA PRO A 20 5.72 7.76 -4.55
C PRO A 20 6.73 6.80 -3.89
N LEU A 21 6.99 6.99 -2.58
CA LEU A 21 7.89 6.13 -1.81
C LEU A 21 7.28 4.75 -1.57
N CYS A 22 6.02 4.69 -1.11
CA CYS A 22 5.31 3.43 -0.95
C CYS A 22 5.24 2.69 -2.28
N ARG A 23 4.83 3.36 -3.36
CA ARG A 23 4.75 2.77 -4.70
C ARG A 23 6.09 2.20 -5.17
N ARG A 24 7.20 2.90 -4.93
CA ARG A 24 8.55 2.43 -5.28
C ARG A 24 8.91 1.16 -4.50
N GLU A 25 8.66 1.13 -3.20
CA GLU A 25 8.93 -0.03 -2.35
C GLU A 25 8.07 -1.24 -2.75
N ILE A 26 6.76 -1.05 -2.93
CA ILE A 26 5.85 -2.10 -3.40
C ILE A 26 6.29 -2.66 -4.76
N ASN A 27 6.72 -1.81 -5.69
CA ASN A 27 7.21 -2.26 -7.00
C ASN A 27 8.50 -3.08 -6.90
N LEU A 28 9.40 -2.76 -5.96
CA LEU A 28 10.61 -3.56 -5.71
C LEU A 28 10.24 -4.91 -5.10
N LEU A 29 9.37 -4.91 -4.08
CA LEU A 29 8.90 -6.13 -3.44
C LEU A 29 8.15 -7.04 -4.41
N ARG A 30 7.31 -6.49 -5.28
CA ARG A 30 6.62 -7.26 -6.34
C ARG A 30 7.60 -7.93 -7.31
N ARG A 31 8.77 -7.34 -7.57
CA ARG A 31 9.82 -7.95 -8.41
C ARG A 31 10.56 -9.07 -7.68
N TRP A 32 10.70 -8.97 -6.36
CA TRP A 32 11.35 -9.99 -5.54
C TRP A 32 10.41 -11.11 -5.12
N ASP A 33 9.11 -10.84 -5.04
CA ASP A 33 8.07 -11.82 -4.76
C ASP A 33 7.81 -12.75 -5.95
N ARG A 34 8.82 -13.55 -6.30
CA ARG A 34 8.74 -14.53 -7.39
C ARG A 34 7.74 -15.65 -7.14
N ARG A 35 7.29 -15.81 -5.89
CA ARG A 35 6.40 -16.88 -5.44
C ARG A 35 4.96 -16.40 -5.21
N GLY A 36 4.67 -15.12 -5.40
CA GLY A 36 3.33 -14.55 -5.20
C GLY A 36 2.85 -14.63 -3.75
N LYS A 37 3.77 -14.57 -2.78
CA LYS A 37 3.49 -14.69 -1.35
C LYS A 37 2.89 -13.42 -0.75
N ILE A 38 2.90 -12.30 -1.46
CA ILE A 38 2.36 -11.03 -0.96
C ILE A 38 1.19 -10.58 -1.83
N ARG A 39 0.02 -10.42 -1.22
CA ARG A 39 -1.11 -9.74 -1.85
C ARG A 39 -0.98 -8.24 -1.58
N PHE A 40 -0.95 -7.43 -2.64
CA PHE A 40 -0.86 -5.97 -2.53
C PHE A 40 -2.21 -5.34 -2.84
N THR A 41 -2.76 -4.59 -1.90
CA THR A 41 -4.05 -3.92 -1.98
C THR A 41 -3.83 -2.41 -1.88
N ASP A 42 -4.17 -1.69 -2.95
CA ASP A 42 -4.03 -0.23 -3.02
C ASP A 42 -5.24 0.45 -2.37
N ILE A 43 -5.03 1.15 -1.26
CA ILE A 43 -6.10 1.85 -0.54
C ILE A 43 -6.48 3.20 -1.20
N SER A 44 -5.68 3.65 -2.17
CA SER A 44 -5.94 4.89 -2.92
C SER A 44 -6.70 4.65 -4.22
N ALA A 45 -7.01 3.39 -4.54
CA ALA A 45 -7.79 3.03 -5.71
C ALA A 45 -9.25 3.52 -5.55
N PRO A 46 -9.89 4.06 -6.61
CA PRO A 46 -11.22 4.66 -6.52
C PRO A 46 -12.33 3.67 -6.17
N ASP A 47 -12.08 2.37 -6.36
CA ASP A 47 -12.96 1.25 -6.03
C ASP A 47 -12.69 0.66 -4.65
N PHE A 48 -11.63 1.08 -3.96
CA PHE A 48 -11.33 0.61 -2.60
C PHE A 48 -12.22 1.31 -1.56
N GLN A 49 -12.79 0.52 -0.66
CA GLN A 49 -13.59 1.02 0.46
C GLN A 49 -13.00 0.50 1.78
N ALA A 50 -12.58 1.40 2.66
CA ALA A 50 -12.04 1.01 3.98
C ALA A 50 -13.06 0.19 4.80
N ALA A 51 -14.36 0.50 4.67
CA ALA A 51 -15.44 -0.24 5.30
C ALA A 51 -15.50 -1.71 4.86
N ALA A 52 -15.08 -2.06 3.63
CA ALA A 52 -15.05 -3.44 3.15
C ALA A 52 -14.04 -4.32 3.91
N VAL A 53 -13.07 -3.70 4.59
CA VAL A 53 -12.10 -4.39 5.44
C VAL A 53 -12.31 -4.11 6.93
N GLY A 54 -13.41 -3.45 7.30
CA GLY A 54 -13.75 -3.13 8.69
C GLY A 54 -12.85 -2.07 9.32
N MET A 55 -12.23 -1.20 8.51
CA MET A 55 -11.38 -0.09 8.97
C MET A 55 -11.93 1.26 8.49
N THR A 56 -11.46 2.33 9.12
CA THR A 56 -11.68 3.69 8.61
C THR A 56 -10.57 4.11 7.66
N ASP A 57 -10.85 5.05 6.75
CA ASP A 57 -9.83 5.65 5.91
C ASP A 57 -8.73 6.30 6.76
N GLU A 58 -9.09 6.90 7.89
CA GLU A 58 -8.15 7.53 8.83
C GLU A 58 -7.17 6.50 9.41
N ASP A 59 -7.66 5.31 9.79
CA ASP A 59 -6.82 4.22 10.30
C ASP A 59 -5.86 3.73 9.22
N LEU A 60 -6.38 3.38 8.04
CA LEU A 60 -5.58 2.89 6.91
C LEU A 60 -4.58 3.94 6.43
N MET A 61 -4.96 5.21 6.53
CA MET A 61 -4.04 6.30 6.30
C MET A 61 -3.01 6.38 7.42
N ALA A 62 -3.32 6.33 8.72
CA ALA A 62 -2.37 6.62 9.79
C ALA A 62 -1.02 5.88 9.69
N GLN A 63 -1.04 4.61 9.28
CA GLN A 63 0.14 3.76 9.12
C GLN A 63 -0.11 2.64 8.11
N MET A 64 0.94 1.93 7.72
CA MET A 64 0.82 0.78 6.83
C MET A 64 0.17 -0.39 7.57
N HIS A 65 -0.75 -1.08 6.92
CA HIS A 65 -1.48 -2.21 7.47
C HIS A 65 -1.21 -3.46 6.66
N GLY A 66 -1.21 -4.60 7.34
CA GLY A 66 -1.17 -5.91 6.72
C GLY A 66 -2.13 -6.85 7.41
N ARG A 67 -2.63 -7.83 6.66
CA ARG A 67 -3.53 -8.87 7.14
C ARG A 67 -2.93 -10.23 6.82
N LEU A 68 -2.80 -11.05 7.85
CA LEU A 68 -2.32 -12.42 7.72
C LEU A 68 -3.44 -13.35 7.22
N PRO A 69 -3.12 -14.56 6.72
CA PRO A 69 -4.09 -15.55 6.25
C PRO A 69 -5.15 -15.95 7.26
N ASP A 70 -4.81 -15.90 8.55
CA ASP A 70 -5.69 -16.17 9.68
C ASP A 70 -6.62 -14.99 10.01
N GLY A 71 -6.52 -13.88 9.27
CA GLY A 71 -7.26 -12.64 9.52
C GLY A 71 -6.59 -11.69 10.52
N THR A 72 -5.44 -12.05 11.09
CA THR A 72 -4.74 -11.20 12.06
C THR A 72 -4.20 -9.93 11.41
N TRP A 73 -4.50 -8.78 12.00
CA TRP A 73 -3.97 -7.49 11.55
C TRP A 73 -2.60 -7.17 12.16
N VAL A 74 -1.68 -6.76 11.31
CA VAL A 74 -0.35 -6.25 11.65
C VAL A 74 -0.20 -4.83 11.10
N ARG A 75 0.63 -4.01 11.74
CA ARG A 75 0.76 -2.58 11.43
C ARG A 75 2.19 -2.07 11.56
N GLY A 76 2.47 -0.98 10.84
CA GLY A 76 3.75 -0.28 10.88
C GLY A 76 4.92 -1.17 10.44
N VAL A 77 6.02 -1.15 11.20
CA VAL A 77 7.27 -1.87 10.90
C VAL A 77 7.06 -3.39 10.75
N GLU A 78 6.09 -3.97 11.47
CA GLU A 78 5.82 -5.41 11.36
C GLU A 78 5.31 -5.80 9.97
N VAL A 79 4.57 -4.93 9.28
CA VAL A 79 4.14 -5.17 7.89
C VAL A 79 5.36 -5.30 6.99
N PHE A 80 6.33 -4.39 7.11
CA PHE A 80 7.58 -4.45 6.35
C PHE A 80 8.37 -5.71 6.65
N ARG A 81 8.53 -6.07 7.93
CA ARG A 81 9.20 -7.31 8.33
C ARG A 81 8.58 -8.54 7.67
N ARG A 82 7.26 -8.61 7.61
CA ARG A 82 6.53 -9.71 6.96
C ARG A 82 6.72 -9.72 5.44
N MET A 83 6.65 -8.56 4.78
CA MET A 83 6.94 -8.44 3.35
C MET A 83 8.36 -8.90 3.00
N TYR A 84 9.36 -8.40 3.72
CA TYR A 84 10.76 -8.78 3.50
C TYR A 84 11.01 -10.26 3.84
N ALA A 85 10.34 -10.82 4.86
CA ALA A 85 10.41 -12.24 5.13
C ALA A 85 9.84 -13.09 3.98
N ALA A 86 8.68 -12.71 3.46
CA ALA A 86 7.99 -13.41 2.37
C ALA A 86 8.83 -13.47 1.08
N VAL A 87 9.58 -12.40 0.78
CA VAL A 87 10.49 -12.35 -0.39
C VAL A 87 11.88 -12.92 -0.15
N GLY A 88 12.13 -13.55 1.01
CA GLY A 88 13.36 -14.30 1.29
C GLY A 88 14.43 -13.56 2.10
N PHE A 89 14.16 -12.35 2.60
CA PHE A 89 15.08 -11.60 3.45
C PHE A 89 14.93 -11.93 4.95
N GLY A 90 14.59 -13.16 5.29
CA GLY A 90 14.43 -13.63 6.67
C GLY A 90 15.59 -13.28 7.62
N PRO A 91 16.87 -13.44 7.23
CA PRO A 91 18.01 -13.04 8.07
C PRO A 91 18.05 -11.54 8.39
N LEU A 92 17.70 -10.69 7.43
CA LEU A 92 17.62 -9.24 7.64
C LEU A 92 16.47 -8.89 8.59
N VAL A 93 15.33 -9.58 8.45
CA VAL A 93 14.19 -9.44 9.37
C VAL A 93 14.58 -9.86 10.78
N PHE A 94 15.35 -10.95 10.94
CA PHE A 94 15.86 -11.38 12.24
C PHE A 94 16.75 -10.30 12.89
N LEU A 95 17.70 -9.73 12.14
CA LEU A 95 18.52 -8.61 12.61
C LEU A 95 17.68 -7.38 13.00
N SER A 96 16.63 -7.08 12.23
CA SER A 96 15.73 -5.96 12.52
C SER A 96 14.96 -6.10 13.85
N ARG A 97 14.86 -7.31 14.40
CA ARG A 97 14.15 -7.61 15.66
C ARG A 97 15.04 -7.44 16.90
N TRP A 98 16.33 -7.11 16.73
CA TRP A 98 17.18 -6.77 17.87
C TRP A 98 16.61 -5.55 18.59
N PRO A 99 16.44 -5.55 19.93
CA PRO A 99 15.78 -4.46 20.67
C PRO A 99 16.30 -3.06 20.36
N LEU A 100 17.60 -2.89 20.12
CA LEU A 100 18.17 -1.59 19.76
C LEU A 100 17.78 -1.16 18.34
N ILE A 101 17.85 -2.09 17.37
CA ILE A 101 17.52 -1.85 15.97
C ILE A 101 16.01 -1.65 15.82
N SER A 102 15.19 -2.47 16.49
CA SER A 102 13.73 -2.33 16.47
C SER A 102 13.31 -0.94 16.93
N GLN A 103 13.84 -0.46 18.06
CA GLN A 103 13.49 0.87 18.55
C GLN A 103 13.91 1.98 17.58
N LEU A 104 15.08 1.85 16.94
CA LEU A 104 15.52 2.81 15.92
C LEU A 104 14.62 2.78 14.69
N LEU A 105 14.21 1.59 14.23
CA LEU A 105 13.29 1.41 13.10
C LEU A 105 11.89 1.94 13.41
N ASP A 106 11.37 1.68 14.61
CA ASP A 106 10.06 2.16 15.05
C ASP A 106 10.06 3.69 15.13
N TRP A 107 11.14 4.28 15.67
CA TRP A 107 11.31 5.74 15.71
C TRP A 107 11.47 6.35 14.31
N GLY A 108 12.31 5.74 13.47
CA GLY A 108 12.50 6.16 12.08
C GLY A 108 11.21 6.06 11.26
N TYR A 109 10.43 4.99 11.47
CA TYR A 109 9.13 4.81 10.85
C TYR A 109 8.12 5.85 11.34
N ALA A 110 8.07 6.13 12.65
CA ALA A 110 7.20 7.18 13.19
C ALA A 110 7.56 8.56 12.62
N LEU A 111 8.86 8.85 12.47
CA LEU A 111 9.32 10.09 11.84
C LEU A 111 8.90 10.14 10.37
N PHE A 112 9.10 9.04 9.63
CA PHE A 112 8.65 8.90 8.25
C PHE A 112 7.13 9.07 8.13
N ALA A 113 6.32 8.36 8.92
CA ALA A 113 4.86 8.45 8.87
C ALA A 113 4.35 9.87 9.15
N ARG A 114 5.00 10.60 10.07
CA ARG A 114 4.71 12.02 10.35
C ARG A 114 5.13 12.94 9.21
N HIS A 115 6.30 12.70 8.62
CA HIS A 115 6.85 13.53 7.55
C HIS A 115 6.42 13.11 6.15
N ARG A 116 5.73 11.97 5.99
CA ARG A 116 5.41 11.42 4.68
C ARG A 116 4.62 12.44 3.86
N TRP A 117 3.68 13.17 4.43
CA TRP A 117 2.92 14.20 3.73
C TRP A 117 3.82 15.32 3.16
N ARG A 118 4.92 15.66 3.88
CA ARG A 118 5.94 16.62 3.44
C ARG A 118 6.96 16.02 2.46
N LEU A 119 7.31 14.73 2.63
CA LEU A 119 8.31 14.01 1.83
C LEU A 119 7.73 13.43 0.54
N THR A 120 6.44 13.10 0.52
CA THR A 120 5.74 12.35 -0.53
C THR A 120 4.91 13.26 -1.41
N GLY A 121 4.81 14.55 -1.07
CA GLY A 121 4.25 15.57 -1.95
C GLY A 121 2.86 15.21 -2.46
N ARG A 122 2.00 14.61 -1.62
CA ARG A 122 0.55 14.70 -1.89
C ARG A 122 0.27 16.19 -1.96
N CYS A 123 0.02 16.68 -3.17
CA CYS A 123 -0.14 18.10 -3.40
C CYS A 123 -1.20 18.66 -2.46
N THR A 124 -0.72 19.42 -1.48
CA THR A 124 -1.55 20.23 -0.62
C THR A 124 -2.03 21.40 -1.45
N ALA A 125 -3.17 21.25 -2.14
CA ALA A 125 -4.07 22.25 -2.73
C ALA A 125 -3.49 23.48 -3.48
N ALA A 126 -2.18 23.59 -3.68
CA ALA A 126 -1.55 24.78 -4.24
C ALA A 126 -0.76 24.48 -5.52
N ARG A 127 -0.29 23.24 -5.77
CA ARG A 127 0.53 22.90 -6.96
C ARG A 127 0.49 21.43 -7.44
N CYS A 128 -0.67 20.76 -7.46
CA CYS A 128 -0.84 19.65 -8.42
C CYS A 128 -1.73 20.13 -9.55
N SER A 129 -1.13 20.45 -10.68
CA SER A 129 -1.80 20.46 -11.96
C SER A 129 -1.70 19.05 -12.57
N VAL A 130 -2.82 18.35 -12.67
CA VAL A 130 -3.02 17.37 -13.74
C VAL A 130 -3.91 18.07 -14.78
N GLN A 131 -3.44 18.07 -16.02
CA GLN A 131 -4.02 18.69 -17.21
C GLN A 131 -5.42 18.14 -17.57
N PRO A 132 -6.19 18.84 -18.43
CA PRO A 132 -7.66 18.73 -18.49
C PRO A 132 -8.17 17.42 -19.13
N ALA A 133 -9.48 17.22 -19.00
CA ALA A 133 -10.24 16.09 -19.51
C ALA A 133 -9.93 15.75 -21.00
N PRO A 134 -10.02 14.47 -21.40
CA PRO A 134 -9.77 14.06 -22.77
C PRO A 134 -10.73 14.75 -23.75
N GLU A 135 -10.16 15.43 -24.75
CA GLU A 135 -10.87 15.96 -25.90
C GLU A 135 -11.50 14.78 -26.67
N THR A 136 -12.82 14.77 -26.82
CA THR A 136 -13.51 13.83 -27.69
C THR A 136 -13.73 14.50 -29.05
N PRO A 137 -13.26 13.91 -30.18
CA PRO A 137 -13.50 14.45 -31.51
C PRO A 137 -14.98 14.35 -31.93
N PRO A 138 -15.41 15.12 -32.96
CA PRO A 138 -16.82 15.41 -33.23
C PRO A 138 -17.54 14.25 -33.91
N VAL A 139 -18.83 14.06 -33.58
CA VAL A 139 -19.73 13.14 -34.30
C VAL A 139 -20.99 13.88 -34.74
N SER A 140 -20.93 14.30 -36.00
CA SER A 140 -21.93 14.11 -37.06
C SER A 140 -23.41 14.48 -36.84
N GLU A 141 -23.82 15.54 -37.53
CA GLU A 141 -24.97 15.62 -38.45
C GLU A 141 -26.25 14.84 -38.10
N THR A 142 -27.36 15.58 -37.95
CA THR A 142 -28.70 15.10 -38.35
C THR A 142 -29.48 16.26 -39.00
N PRO A 143 -30.39 15.97 -39.95
CA PRO A 143 -30.63 16.83 -41.10
C PRO A 143 -31.80 17.80 -40.93
N SER A 144 -31.79 18.79 -41.83
CA SER A 144 -32.94 19.62 -42.22
C SER A 144 -34.16 18.77 -42.55
N SER A 145 -35.31 19.11 -41.98
CA SER A 145 -36.64 19.13 -42.63
C SER A 145 -37.60 19.96 -41.80
#